data_AF-A0A1H4X774-F1
#
_entry.id   AF-A0A1H4X774-F1
#
_cell.length_a   1.000
_cell.length_b   1.000
_cell.length_c   1.000
_cell.angle_alpha   90.00
_cell.angle_beta   90.00
_cell.angle_gamma   90.00
#
_symmetry.space_group_name_H-M   'P 1'
#
loop_
_entity.id
_entity.type
_entity.pdbx_description
1 polymer ?
#
loop_
_entity_poly.entity_id
_entity_poly.type
_entity_poly.pdbx_seq_one_letter_code
_entity_poly.pdbx_strand_id
1 'polypeptide(L)'
;MMKRAHENLGKVVEVGSAVRKVKVGQYVVLPFNIACGFCKQCERGLTNYCLTMQPEPSAAGAAYGFADMGPYQGGQAEYLRVPYGDFNALRLGEDAEERQLDYVMLADIFPTGYHATEMAGVKPGDQTVVFGAGPVGLMGELEAQGKVPIGFGKLWFKGRRIGTGQAPVKRYNRMLRDLIAGGKAEPSWVVSHELGLDEAPSGYQHFDRRDEGWTKVVLHPDGSR
;
A
#
# COMPACT_ATOMS: atom_id res chain seq x y z
N MET A 1 -15.36 -0.55 17.11
CA MET A 1 -14.66 -1.55 16.28
C MET A 1 -13.69 -0.81 15.37
N MET A 2 -12.44 -1.27 15.22
CA MET A 2 -11.46 -0.58 14.36
C MET A 2 -11.86 -0.77 12.89
N LYS A 3 -11.95 0.31 12.12
CA LYS A 3 -12.18 0.23 10.67
C LYS A 3 -10.96 -0.40 9.99
N ARG A 4 -11.17 -1.19 8.94
CA ARG A 4 -10.14 -1.92 8.20
C ARG A 4 -9.60 -1.11 7.02
N ALA A 5 -8.50 -1.62 6.46
CA ALA A 5 -7.84 -1.19 5.21
C ALA A 5 -7.03 0.11 5.25
N HIS A 6 -6.08 0.16 4.32
CA HIS A 6 -4.98 1.14 4.26
C HIS A 6 -4.64 1.58 2.84
N GLU A 7 -5.48 1.24 1.86
CA GLU A 7 -5.31 1.61 0.46
C GLU A 7 -6.36 2.66 0.09
N ASN A 8 -6.03 3.93 0.33
CA ASN A 8 -7.03 4.99 0.34
C ASN A 8 -6.70 6.09 -0.68
N LEU A 9 -7.73 6.52 -1.41
CA LEU A 9 -7.72 7.70 -2.27
C LEU A 9 -9.01 8.49 -2.00
N GLY A 10 -8.95 9.81 -2.06
CA GLY A 10 -10.14 10.65 -1.91
C GLY A 10 -9.90 12.13 -2.07
N LYS A 11 -10.98 12.91 -2.01
CA LYS A 11 -10.95 14.38 -1.98
C LYS A 11 -10.71 14.89 -0.56
N VAL A 12 -9.85 15.90 -0.41
CA VAL A 12 -9.65 16.57 0.88
C VAL A 12 -10.87 17.43 1.18
N VAL A 13 -11.56 17.15 2.30
CA VAL A 13 -12.75 17.91 2.73
C VAL A 13 -12.45 18.93 3.83
N GLU A 14 -11.41 18.70 4.62
CA GLU A 14 -10.99 19.58 5.72
C GLU A 14 -9.47 19.50 5.90
N VAL A 15 -8.85 20.60 6.33
CA VAL A 15 -7.43 20.64 6.70
C VAL A 15 -7.23 21.36 8.03
N GLY A 16 -6.28 20.86 8.83
CA GLY A 16 -5.87 21.52 10.07
C GLY A 16 -5.08 22.81 9.81
N SER A 17 -5.05 23.72 10.79
CA SER A 17 -4.41 25.04 10.69
C SER A 17 -2.90 25.04 10.41
N ALA A 18 -2.23 23.89 10.55
CA ALA A 18 -0.79 23.72 10.27
C ALA A 18 -0.50 23.13 8.88
N VAL A 19 -1.52 22.66 8.14
CA VAL A 19 -1.37 22.07 6.80
C VAL A 19 -1.16 23.19 5.76
N ARG A 20 -0.22 23.01 4.82
CA ARG A 20 0.16 24.03 3.84
C ARG A 20 0.20 23.53 2.40
N LYS A 21 0.48 22.24 2.17
CA LYS A 21 0.72 21.67 0.84
C LYS A 21 -0.54 21.15 0.17
N VAL A 22 -1.43 20.53 0.94
CA VAL A 22 -2.73 20.04 0.44
C VAL A 22 -3.86 21.00 0.81
N LYS A 23 -4.85 21.11 -0.07
CA LYS A 23 -5.99 22.03 0.07
C LYS A 23 -7.30 21.29 -0.09
N VAL A 24 -8.36 21.83 0.53
CA VAL A 24 -9.73 21.35 0.34
C VAL A 24 -10.08 21.32 -1.15
N GLY A 25 -10.76 20.26 -1.59
CA GLY A 25 -11.14 19.99 -2.97
C GLY A 25 -10.10 19.18 -3.77
N GLN A 26 -8.86 19.06 -3.31
CA GLN A 26 -7.83 18.32 -4.04
C GLN A 26 -7.96 16.81 -3.84
N TYR A 27 -7.73 16.04 -4.90
CA TYR A 27 -7.55 14.60 -4.80
C TYR A 27 -6.17 14.25 -4.23
N VAL A 28 -6.16 13.31 -3.31
CA VAL A 28 -4.95 12.76 -2.70
C VAL A 28 -5.02 11.25 -2.66
N VAL A 29 -3.87 10.60 -2.87
CA VAL A 29 -3.67 9.19 -2.50
C VAL A 29 -2.87 9.14 -1.20
N LEU A 30 -3.20 8.16 -0.35
CA LEU A 30 -2.62 7.99 0.97
C LEU A 30 -1.78 6.70 0.97
N PRO A 31 -0.44 6.82 0.98
CA PRO A 31 0.45 5.71 1.32
C PRO A 31 -0.01 4.99 2.58
N PHE A 32 -0.04 3.67 2.55
CA PHE A 32 -0.54 2.86 3.64
C PHE A 32 0.22 3.12 4.95
N ASN A 33 1.54 3.38 4.88
CA ASN A 33 2.33 3.74 6.06
C ASN A 33 2.08 5.18 6.49
N ILE A 34 1.81 5.35 7.77
CA ILE A 34 1.68 6.64 8.43
C ILE A 34 3.03 7.05 9.01
N ALA A 35 3.49 8.25 8.67
CA ALA A 35 4.81 8.72 9.06
C ALA A 35 4.80 10.18 9.49
N CYS A 36 5.70 10.55 10.41
CA CYS A 36 5.75 11.90 10.99
C CYS A 36 6.56 12.91 10.16
N GLY A 37 7.49 12.43 9.33
CA GLY A 37 8.32 13.27 8.48
C GLY A 37 9.56 13.88 9.12
N PHE A 38 9.77 13.70 10.43
CA PHE A 38 10.90 14.32 11.16
C PHE A 38 11.69 13.37 12.06
N CYS A 39 11.25 12.13 12.29
CA CYS A 39 12.08 11.18 13.03
C CYS A 39 13.23 10.67 12.16
N LYS A 40 14.29 10.16 12.81
CA LYS A 40 15.50 9.63 12.13
C LYS A 40 15.21 8.67 10.98
N GLN A 41 14.17 7.84 11.08
CA GLN A 41 13.82 6.92 9.99
C GLN A 41 13.14 7.64 8.82
N CYS A 42 12.24 8.59 9.10
CA CYS A 42 11.62 9.42 8.07
C CYS A 42 12.65 10.26 7.31
N GLU A 43 13.62 10.86 8.01
CA GLU A 43 14.71 11.63 7.38
C GLU A 43 15.60 10.77 6.48
N ARG A 44 15.72 9.46 6.77
CA ARG A 44 16.43 8.49 5.93
C ARG A 44 15.57 7.91 4.79
N GLY A 45 14.33 8.37 4.64
CA GLY A 45 13.37 7.84 3.66
C GLY A 45 12.76 6.49 4.03
N LEU A 46 12.95 6.01 5.27
CA LEU A 46 12.40 4.77 5.80
C LEU A 46 11.06 5.04 6.52
N THR A 47 10.10 5.58 5.78
CA THR A 47 8.80 6.00 6.33
C THR A 47 7.93 4.82 6.80
N ASN A 48 8.20 3.63 6.28
CA ASN A 48 7.65 2.35 6.73
C ASN A 48 8.04 1.98 8.17
N TYR A 49 9.14 2.55 8.70
CA TYR A 49 9.61 2.33 10.07
C TYR A 49 9.61 3.62 10.88
N CYS A 50 8.59 4.47 10.69
CA CYS A 50 8.47 5.70 11.46
C CYS A 50 8.45 5.40 12.97
N LEU A 51 9.30 6.10 13.73
CA LEU A 51 9.45 5.90 15.18
C LEU A 51 8.43 6.66 16.01
N THR A 52 7.86 7.74 15.47
CA THR A 52 6.93 8.60 16.22
C THR A 52 5.47 8.14 16.12
N MET A 53 5.10 7.53 14.99
CA MET A 53 3.71 7.14 14.75
C MET A 53 3.37 5.81 15.44
N GLN A 54 4.37 4.99 15.78
CA GLN A 54 4.18 3.79 16.56
C GLN A 54 4.19 4.17 18.05
N PRO A 55 3.07 4.02 18.79
CA PRO A 55 3.07 4.26 20.24
C PRO A 55 3.87 3.24 21.03
N GLU A 56 4.05 2.02 20.52
CA GLU A 56 4.79 0.95 21.20
C GLU A 56 6.32 1.18 21.08
N PRO A 57 7.04 1.45 22.18
CA PRO A 57 8.46 1.80 22.12
C PRO A 57 9.37 0.69 21.56
N SER A 58 8.94 -0.57 21.66
CA SER A 58 9.67 -1.72 21.13
C SER A 58 9.45 -1.97 19.63
N ALA A 59 8.55 -1.21 18.99
CA ALA A 59 8.18 -1.37 17.59
C ALA A 59 8.44 -0.10 16.77
N ALA A 60 8.33 -0.23 15.45
CA ALA A 60 8.42 0.89 14.51
C ALA A 60 7.45 0.69 13.35
N GLY A 61 7.01 1.80 12.76
CA GLY A 61 6.04 1.78 11.66
C GLY A 61 4.59 1.87 12.15
N ALA A 62 3.75 2.48 11.32
CA ALA A 62 2.33 2.66 11.57
C ALA A 62 1.57 2.61 10.25
N ALA A 63 0.29 2.22 10.30
CA ALA A 63 -0.57 2.08 9.14
C ALA A 63 -2.05 2.22 9.54
N TYR A 64 -2.90 2.55 8.57
CA TYR A 64 -4.34 2.68 8.79
C TYR A 64 -5.00 1.31 8.98
N GLY A 65 -5.76 1.11 10.05
CA GLY A 65 -6.60 -0.08 10.24
C GLY A 65 -5.84 -1.41 10.16
N PHE A 66 -4.58 -1.44 10.59
CA PHE A 66 -3.68 -2.59 10.52
C PHE A 66 -3.27 -3.02 11.93
N ALA A 67 -3.24 -4.33 12.21
CA ALA A 67 -2.85 -4.87 13.51
C ALA A 67 -1.40 -4.49 13.88
N ASP A 68 -1.15 -4.18 15.15
CA ASP A 68 0.18 -3.83 15.69
C ASP A 68 0.86 -2.60 15.04
N MET A 69 0.12 -1.79 14.29
CA MET A 69 0.62 -0.63 13.54
C MET A 69 0.04 0.70 14.06
N GLY A 70 -0.21 0.74 15.37
CA GLY A 70 -0.76 1.90 16.08
C GLY A 70 -2.29 2.01 16.06
N PRO A 71 -2.87 3.05 16.70
CA PRO A 71 -4.30 3.16 16.97
C PRO A 71 -5.08 3.81 15.80
N TYR A 72 -4.53 3.78 14.58
CA TYR A 72 -5.06 4.54 13.46
C TYR A 72 -6.21 3.80 12.78
N GLN A 73 -7.33 4.50 12.60
CA GLN A 73 -8.50 3.93 11.93
C GLN A 73 -8.20 3.64 10.45
N GLY A 74 -8.76 2.56 9.93
CA GLY A 74 -8.72 2.21 8.52
C GLY A 74 -9.65 3.06 7.66
N GLY A 75 -9.41 3.03 6.35
CA GLY A 75 -10.06 3.92 5.38
C GLY A 75 -11.12 3.28 4.49
N GLN A 76 -11.53 2.03 4.72
CA GLN A 76 -12.82 1.53 4.21
C GLN A 76 -13.96 2.23 4.98
N ALA A 77 -14.21 3.48 4.63
CA ALA A 77 -15.05 4.44 5.32
C ALA A 77 -15.37 5.63 4.39
N GLU A 78 -16.43 6.37 4.69
CA GLU A 78 -16.74 7.63 3.99
C GLU A 78 -15.73 8.75 4.31
N TYR A 79 -15.13 8.70 5.51
CA TYR A 79 -14.14 9.69 5.96
C TYR A 79 -12.98 9.01 6.67
N LEU A 80 -11.77 9.53 6.41
CA LEU A 80 -10.53 9.09 7.04
C LEU A 80 -9.74 10.30 7.54
N ARG A 81 -9.32 10.25 8.81
CA ARG A 81 -8.41 11.24 9.38
C ARG A 81 -6.96 10.92 9.00
N VAL A 82 -6.28 11.88 8.37
CA VAL A 82 -4.87 11.76 7.96
C VAL A 82 -3.98 12.64 8.86
N PRO A 83 -3.15 12.04 9.75
CA PRO A 83 -2.19 12.81 10.52
C PRO A 83 -1.05 13.30 9.62
N TYR A 84 -0.42 14.43 9.96
CA TYR A 84 0.68 15.04 9.17
C TYR A 84 0.34 15.15 7.67
N GLY A 85 -0.80 15.76 7.34
CA GLY A 85 -1.34 15.80 5.97
C GLY A 85 -0.32 16.19 4.90
N ASP A 86 0.52 17.19 5.15
CA ASP A 86 1.58 17.63 4.22
C ASP A 86 2.66 16.58 3.92
N PHE A 87 2.83 15.61 4.81
CA PHE A 87 3.80 14.53 4.67
C PHE A 87 3.15 13.23 4.18
N ASN A 88 1.95 12.93 4.67
CA ASN A 88 1.26 11.68 4.35
C ASN A 88 0.40 11.74 3.09
N ALA A 89 -0.19 12.88 2.74
CA ALA A 89 -1.04 12.98 1.56
C ALA A 89 -0.23 13.32 0.31
N LEU A 90 -0.28 12.44 -0.69
CA LEU A 90 0.25 12.74 -2.02
C LEU A 90 -0.85 13.36 -2.86
N ARG A 91 -0.74 14.68 -3.12
CA ARG A 91 -1.59 15.35 -4.11
C ARG A 91 -1.43 14.72 -5.49
N LEU A 92 -2.56 14.40 -6.11
CA LEU A 92 -2.67 13.87 -7.47
C LEU A 92 -2.81 15.00 -8.51
N GLY A 93 -2.78 14.64 -9.80
CA GLY A 93 -2.97 15.57 -10.91
C GLY A 93 -4.43 16.02 -11.05
N GLU A 94 -4.70 16.93 -11.99
CA GLU A 94 -6.07 17.35 -12.32
C GLU A 94 -6.86 16.22 -13.02
N ASP A 95 -6.16 15.24 -13.59
CA ASP A 95 -6.69 14.00 -14.17
C ASP A 95 -7.09 12.95 -13.11
N ALA A 96 -6.97 13.27 -11.82
CA ALA A 96 -7.20 12.30 -10.75
C ALA A 96 -8.61 11.74 -10.71
N GLU A 97 -9.61 12.56 -11.06
CA GLU A 97 -11.02 12.15 -11.06
C GLU A 97 -11.29 11.03 -12.07
N GLU A 98 -10.65 11.10 -13.25
CA GLU A 98 -10.78 10.13 -14.34
C GLU A 98 -9.89 8.89 -14.14
N ARG A 99 -8.84 9.00 -13.31
CA ARG A 99 -7.80 7.95 -13.13
C ARG A 99 -7.71 7.39 -11.72
N GLN A 100 -8.82 7.42 -10.98
CA GLN A 100 -8.84 6.96 -9.59
C GLN A 100 -8.39 5.51 -9.44
N LEU A 101 -8.79 4.62 -10.36
CA LEU A 101 -8.42 3.20 -10.33
C LEU A 101 -6.91 2.98 -10.47
N ASP A 102 -6.21 3.79 -11.26
CA ASP A 102 -4.76 3.71 -11.35
C ASP A 102 -4.10 4.35 -10.14
N TYR A 103 -4.56 5.53 -9.74
CA TYR A 103 -3.93 6.29 -8.68
C TYR A 103 -4.11 5.66 -7.29
N VAL A 104 -5.20 4.94 -7.02
CA VAL A 104 -5.39 4.26 -5.72
C VAL A 104 -4.34 3.16 -5.52
N MET A 105 -3.79 2.58 -6.59
CA MET A 105 -2.70 1.57 -6.50
C MET A 105 -1.40 2.15 -5.96
N LEU A 106 -1.22 3.47 -5.97
CA LEU A 106 -0.09 4.16 -5.36
C LEU A 106 -0.13 4.16 -3.82
N ALA A 107 -1.27 3.78 -3.22
CA ALA A 107 -1.38 3.69 -1.77
C ALA A 107 -0.53 2.54 -1.21
N ASP A 108 -0.42 1.43 -1.95
CA ASP A 108 0.32 0.24 -1.52
C ASP A 108 0.86 -0.58 -2.69
N ILE A 109 0.00 -1.33 -3.39
CA ILE A 109 0.45 -2.48 -4.18
C ILE A 109 1.45 -2.15 -5.30
N PHE A 110 1.30 -1.00 -5.98
CA PHE A 110 2.22 -0.63 -7.06
C PHE A 110 3.62 -0.23 -6.51
N PRO A 111 3.71 0.69 -5.52
CA PRO A 111 4.94 0.92 -4.77
C PRO A 111 5.54 -0.33 -4.13
N THR A 112 4.73 -1.26 -3.62
CA THR A 112 5.19 -2.49 -2.97
C THR A 112 5.80 -3.46 -3.98
N GLY A 113 5.18 -3.64 -5.15
CA GLY A 113 5.76 -4.39 -6.27
C GLY A 113 7.08 -3.77 -6.73
N TYR A 114 7.14 -2.45 -6.89
CA TYR A 114 8.37 -1.73 -7.26
C TYR A 114 9.45 -1.84 -6.18
N HIS A 115 9.08 -1.80 -4.90
CA HIS A 115 10.02 -2.00 -3.81
C HIS A 115 10.65 -3.40 -3.84
N ALA A 116 9.86 -4.43 -4.17
CA ALA A 116 10.38 -5.79 -4.30
C ALA A 116 11.41 -5.90 -5.44
N THR A 117 11.18 -5.25 -6.59
CA THR A 117 12.15 -5.25 -7.70
C THR A 117 13.44 -4.53 -7.32
N GLU A 118 13.33 -3.40 -6.62
CA GLU A 118 14.48 -2.65 -6.08
C GLU A 118 15.28 -3.47 -5.06
N MET A 119 14.61 -4.15 -4.12
CA MET A 119 15.26 -5.02 -3.13
C MET A 119 15.96 -6.21 -3.77
N ALA A 120 15.34 -6.80 -4.80
CA ALA A 120 15.91 -7.90 -5.56
C ALA A 120 17.06 -7.44 -6.50
N GLY A 121 17.20 -6.12 -6.72
CA GLY A 121 18.22 -5.54 -7.57
C GLY A 121 17.99 -5.81 -9.06
N VAL A 122 16.72 -5.93 -9.47
CA VAL A 122 16.31 -6.21 -10.86
C VAL A 122 16.78 -5.10 -11.79
N LYS A 123 17.36 -5.49 -12.93
CA LYS A 123 17.83 -4.60 -13.99
C LYS A 123 17.21 -4.96 -15.34
N PRO A 124 17.16 -4.01 -16.29
CA PRO A 124 16.84 -4.33 -17.67
C PRO A 124 17.72 -5.47 -18.20
N GLY A 125 17.09 -6.51 -18.74
CA GLY A 125 17.77 -7.71 -19.23
C GLY A 125 17.88 -8.87 -18.23
N ASP A 126 17.54 -8.66 -16.95
CA ASP A 126 17.55 -9.73 -15.96
C ASP A 126 16.43 -10.76 -16.21
N GLN A 127 16.75 -12.03 -15.96
CA GLN A 127 15.74 -13.08 -15.81
C GLN A 127 15.18 -13.05 -14.39
N THR A 128 13.91 -12.64 -14.26
CA THR A 128 13.23 -12.48 -12.97
C THR A 128 12.10 -13.48 -12.84
N VAL A 129 11.98 -14.10 -11.66
CA VAL A 129 10.85 -14.98 -11.32
C VAL A 129 10.10 -14.34 -10.15
N VAL A 130 8.79 -14.18 -10.31
CA VAL A 130 7.87 -13.72 -9.26
C VAL A 130 7.04 -14.91 -8.81
N PHE A 131 7.12 -15.26 -7.53
CA PHE A 131 6.29 -16.29 -6.93
C PHE A 131 5.13 -15.62 -6.19
N GLY A 132 3.88 -15.85 -6.61
CA GLY A 132 2.71 -15.21 -5.99
C GLY A 132 1.44 -15.16 -6.84
N ALA A 133 1.01 -16.29 -7.42
CA ALA A 133 -0.24 -16.37 -8.20
C ALA A 133 -0.98 -17.71 -8.02
N GLY A 134 -1.19 -18.15 -6.77
CA GLY A 134 -2.03 -19.32 -6.44
C GLY A 134 -1.36 -20.43 -5.59
N PRO A 135 -2.15 -21.44 -5.15
CA PRO A 135 -1.80 -22.41 -4.10
C PRO A 135 -0.71 -23.43 -4.45
N VAL A 136 -0.14 -23.41 -5.66
CA VAL A 136 0.83 -24.40 -6.14
C VAL A 136 2.15 -24.40 -5.31
N GLY A 137 2.39 -23.39 -4.48
CA GLY A 137 3.53 -23.33 -3.56
C GLY A 137 3.27 -23.80 -2.11
N LEU A 138 2.04 -24.20 -1.74
CA LEU A 138 1.61 -24.35 -0.34
C LEU A 138 1.30 -25.80 0.07
N MET A 139 2.17 -26.76 -0.26
CA MET A 139 1.93 -28.18 0.03
C MET A 139 2.58 -28.68 1.34
N GLY A 140 3.18 -27.80 2.16
CA GLY A 140 3.81 -28.15 3.43
C GLY A 140 3.16 -27.48 4.64
N GLU A 141 3.35 -28.07 5.82
CA GLU A 141 2.76 -27.63 7.10
C GLU A 141 3.21 -26.22 7.51
N LEU A 142 4.44 -25.83 7.16
CA LEU A 142 4.96 -24.49 7.39
C LEU A 142 4.30 -23.48 6.45
N GLU A 143 4.15 -23.84 5.18
CA GLU A 143 3.56 -23.01 4.15
C GLU A 143 2.07 -22.75 4.40
N ALA A 144 1.35 -23.74 4.94
CA ALA A 144 -0.02 -23.58 5.42
C ALA A 144 -0.15 -22.54 6.56
N GLN A 145 0.93 -22.32 7.31
CA GLN A 145 1.04 -21.26 8.32
C GLN A 145 1.66 -19.96 7.77
N GLY A 146 1.87 -19.86 6.45
CA GLY A 146 2.53 -18.72 5.82
C GLY A 146 4.05 -18.64 6.06
N LYS A 147 4.68 -19.75 6.46
CA LYS A 147 6.12 -19.84 6.71
C LYS A 147 6.80 -20.56 5.56
N VAL A 148 7.91 -20.01 5.06
CA VAL A 148 8.71 -20.65 4.01
C VAL A 148 10.05 -21.11 4.61
N PRO A 149 10.35 -22.42 4.63
CA PRO A 149 11.63 -22.91 5.14
C PRO A 149 12.77 -22.48 4.19
N ILE A 150 13.74 -21.74 4.74
CA ILE A 150 14.92 -21.29 3.99
C ILE A 150 16.12 -22.13 4.41
N GLY A 151 16.67 -22.90 3.48
CA GLY A 151 17.93 -23.61 3.67
C GLY A 151 19.11 -22.64 3.75
N PHE A 152 19.37 -22.06 4.94
CA PHE A 152 20.32 -20.98 5.13
C PHE A 152 21.76 -21.35 4.70
N GLY A 153 22.19 -22.60 4.93
CA GLY A 153 23.48 -23.08 4.45
C GLY A 153 23.59 -23.04 2.91
N LYS A 154 22.54 -23.45 2.19
CA LYS A 154 22.51 -23.39 0.71
C LYS A 154 22.48 -21.94 0.22
N LEU A 155 21.80 -21.06 0.95
CA LEU A 155 21.77 -19.64 0.67
C LEU A 155 23.17 -19.01 0.78
N TRP A 156 23.89 -19.37 1.84
CA TRP A 156 25.27 -18.94 2.09
C TRP A 156 26.23 -19.45 1.01
N PHE A 157 26.23 -20.77 0.70
CA PHE A 157 27.11 -21.35 -0.31
C PHE A 157 26.89 -20.77 -1.71
N LYS A 158 25.68 -20.29 -2.00
CA LYS A 158 25.33 -19.65 -3.27
C LYS A 158 25.51 -18.13 -3.28
N GLY A 159 25.96 -17.53 -2.18
CA GLY A 159 26.19 -16.08 -2.06
C GLY A 159 24.94 -15.23 -2.34
N ARG A 160 23.74 -15.71 -1.96
CA ARG A 160 22.48 -15.01 -2.27
C ARG A 160 22.13 -13.98 -1.19
N ARG A 161 21.38 -12.95 -1.59
CA ARG A 161 20.82 -11.92 -0.69
C ARG A 161 19.34 -12.19 -0.46
N ILE A 162 18.86 -11.84 0.72
CA ILE A 162 17.43 -11.82 1.07
C ILE A 162 17.09 -10.39 1.48
N GLY A 163 16.04 -9.83 0.89
CA GLY A 163 15.45 -8.55 1.30
C GLY A 163 14.05 -8.80 1.86
N THR A 164 13.70 -8.14 2.95
CA THR A 164 12.37 -8.18 3.56
C THR A 164 12.01 -6.80 4.12
N GLY A 165 10.72 -6.57 4.34
CA GLY A 165 10.23 -5.35 4.97
C GLY A 165 9.01 -4.79 4.26
N GLN A 166 8.28 -3.92 4.97
CA GLN A 166 7.21 -3.12 4.37
C GLN A 166 7.80 -2.14 3.35
N ALA A 167 7.06 -1.83 2.28
CA ALA A 167 7.52 -0.83 1.32
C ALA A 167 7.51 0.58 1.93
N PRO A 168 8.61 1.37 1.82
CA PRO A 168 8.59 2.80 2.11
C PRO A 168 7.89 3.55 0.97
N VAL A 169 6.56 3.44 0.87
CA VAL A 169 5.76 3.89 -0.28
C VAL A 169 6.09 5.32 -0.76
N LYS A 170 6.31 6.24 0.19
CA LYS A 170 6.64 7.66 -0.08
C LYS A 170 7.96 7.87 -0.85
N ARG A 171 8.82 6.84 -0.92
CA ARG A 171 10.06 6.85 -1.73
C ARG A 171 9.77 6.68 -3.22
N TYR A 172 8.65 6.03 -3.57
CA TYR A 172 8.35 5.60 -4.94
C TYR A 172 7.14 6.31 -5.53
N ASN A 173 6.12 6.58 -4.71
CA ASN A 173 4.79 6.96 -5.17
C ASN A 173 4.73 8.23 -6.05
N ARG A 174 5.64 9.21 -5.87
CA ARG A 174 5.70 10.41 -6.72
C ARG A 174 6.12 10.08 -8.14
N MET A 175 7.23 9.34 -8.29
CA MET A 175 7.70 8.87 -9.59
C MET A 175 6.65 7.95 -10.23
N LEU A 176 6.08 7.01 -9.47
CA LEU A 176 5.07 6.08 -10.00
C LEU A 176 3.79 6.82 -10.43
N ARG A 177 3.36 7.85 -9.69
CA ARG A 177 2.28 8.76 -10.10
C ARG A 177 2.62 9.44 -11.44
N ASP A 178 3.85 9.92 -11.60
CA ASP A 178 4.26 10.61 -12.82
C ASP A 178 4.31 9.65 -14.03
N LEU A 179 4.60 8.36 -13.81
CA LEU A 179 4.46 7.33 -14.84
C LEU A 179 2.99 7.12 -15.24
N ILE A 180 2.07 7.07 -14.27
CA ILE A 180 0.63 6.96 -14.55
C ILE A 180 0.15 8.20 -15.32
N ALA A 181 0.39 9.40 -14.79
CA ALA A 181 0.01 10.67 -15.43
C ALA A 181 0.56 10.79 -16.87
N GLY A 182 1.78 10.31 -17.09
CA GLY A 182 2.43 10.28 -18.40
C GLY A 182 1.98 9.16 -19.33
N GLY A 183 1.00 8.31 -18.94
CA GLY A 183 0.51 7.19 -19.74
C GLY A 183 1.53 6.06 -19.91
N LYS A 184 2.49 5.93 -19.00
CA LYS A 184 3.55 4.91 -19.03
C LYS A 184 3.25 3.72 -18.12
N ALA A 185 2.22 3.82 -17.27
CA ALA A 185 1.78 2.75 -16.38
C ALA A 185 0.27 2.86 -16.14
N GLU A 186 -0.44 1.74 -16.22
CA GLU A 186 -1.88 1.63 -16.00
C GLU A 186 -2.15 0.49 -15.00
N PRO A 187 -1.75 0.63 -13.71
CA PRO A 187 -1.82 -0.46 -12.75
C PRO A 187 -3.26 -0.92 -12.44
N SER A 188 -4.28 -0.19 -12.87
CA SER A 188 -5.70 -0.55 -12.72
C SER A 188 -6.08 -1.88 -13.40
N TRP A 189 -5.28 -2.42 -14.32
CA TRP A 189 -5.57 -3.70 -14.98
C TRP A 189 -5.78 -4.87 -14.00
N VAL A 190 -5.26 -4.78 -12.77
CA VAL A 190 -5.44 -5.81 -11.73
C VAL A 190 -6.81 -5.76 -11.06
N VAL A 191 -7.52 -4.63 -11.16
CA VAL A 191 -8.87 -4.43 -10.61
C VAL A 191 -9.83 -5.34 -11.33
N SER A 192 -10.49 -6.22 -10.57
CA SER A 192 -11.50 -7.11 -11.13
C SER A 192 -12.92 -6.70 -10.75
N HIS A 193 -13.12 -6.01 -9.64
CA HIS A 193 -14.44 -5.59 -9.18
C HIS A 193 -14.40 -4.19 -8.55
N GLU A 194 -15.48 -3.46 -8.75
CA GLU A 194 -15.76 -2.17 -8.12
C GLU A 194 -17.09 -2.29 -7.37
N LEU A 195 -17.09 -2.02 -6.08
CA LEU A 195 -18.23 -2.25 -5.19
C LEU A 195 -18.54 -1.02 -4.34
N GLY A 196 -19.77 -0.91 -3.87
CA GLY A 196 -20.14 0.00 -2.79
C GLY A 196 -19.56 -0.41 -1.44
N LEU A 197 -19.51 0.52 -0.48
CA LEU A 197 -19.02 0.22 0.87
C LEU A 197 -19.91 -0.80 1.62
N ASP A 198 -21.21 -0.84 1.32
CA ASP A 198 -22.18 -1.79 1.85
C ASP A 198 -21.98 -3.22 1.32
N GLU A 199 -21.42 -3.35 0.12
CA GLU A 199 -21.08 -4.63 -0.52
C GLU A 199 -19.73 -5.20 -0.04
N ALA A 200 -18.94 -4.43 0.72
CA ALA A 200 -17.61 -4.84 1.21
C ALA A 200 -17.58 -6.22 1.89
N PRO A 201 -18.53 -6.59 2.78
CA PRO A 201 -18.53 -7.93 3.40
C PRO A 201 -18.61 -9.08 2.39
N SER A 202 -19.35 -8.92 1.29
CA SER A 202 -19.41 -9.92 0.22
C SER A 202 -18.08 -9.98 -0.53
N GLY A 203 -17.49 -8.82 -0.86
CA GLY A 203 -16.17 -8.78 -1.50
C GLY A 203 -15.08 -9.47 -0.68
N TYR A 204 -15.09 -9.29 0.65
CA TYR A 204 -14.20 -10.02 1.55
C TYR A 204 -14.40 -11.54 1.49
N GLN A 205 -15.65 -12.03 1.42
CA GLN A 205 -15.93 -13.47 1.36
C GLN A 205 -15.40 -14.10 0.08
N HIS A 206 -15.62 -13.47 -1.07
CA HIS A 206 -15.13 -13.95 -2.35
C HIS A 206 -13.59 -13.94 -2.41
N PHE A 207 -12.96 -12.88 -1.90
CA PHE A 207 -11.51 -12.77 -1.84
C PHE A 207 -10.88 -13.83 -0.93
N ASP A 208 -11.46 -14.06 0.24
CA ASP A 208 -10.99 -15.09 1.19
C ASP A 208 -11.13 -16.51 0.63
N ARG A 209 -12.25 -16.80 -0.04
CA ARG A 209 -12.49 -18.09 -0.74
C ARG A 209 -11.65 -18.29 -1.99
N ARG A 210 -11.04 -17.23 -2.51
CA ARG A 210 -10.27 -17.21 -3.76
C ARG A 210 -11.12 -17.64 -4.95
N ASP A 211 -12.36 -17.13 -5.00
CA ASP A 211 -13.26 -17.40 -6.10
C ASP A 211 -12.63 -16.91 -7.43
N GLU A 212 -12.82 -17.68 -8.49
CA GLU A 212 -12.24 -17.36 -9.80
C GLU A 212 -12.69 -15.96 -10.27
N GLY A 213 -11.74 -15.16 -10.77
CA GLY A 213 -11.99 -13.78 -11.20
C GLY A 213 -11.93 -12.72 -10.08
N TRP A 214 -11.77 -13.10 -8.80
CA TRP A 214 -11.65 -12.15 -7.69
C TRP A 214 -10.19 -11.90 -7.32
N THR A 215 -9.61 -10.79 -7.81
CA THR A 215 -8.20 -10.45 -7.62
C THR A 215 -8.01 -9.16 -6.83
N LYS A 216 -8.62 -8.05 -7.26
CA LYS A 216 -8.54 -6.75 -6.58
C LYS A 216 -9.90 -6.08 -6.64
N VAL A 217 -10.39 -5.71 -5.47
CA VAL A 217 -11.65 -5.01 -5.29
C VAL A 217 -11.37 -3.58 -4.89
N VAL A 218 -11.94 -2.61 -5.61
CA VAL A 218 -11.97 -1.20 -5.23
C VAL A 218 -13.35 -0.90 -4.66
N LEU A 219 -13.39 -0.19 -3.52
CA LEU A 219 -14.64 0.24 -2.92
C LEU A 219 -14.86 1.73 -3.18
N HIS A 220 -16.10 2.09 -3.48
CA HIS A 220 -16.55 3.47 -3.69
C HIS A 220 -17.54 3.90 -2.61
N PRO A 221 -17.07 4.52 -1.51
CA PRO A 221 -17.93 4.93 -0.40
C PRO A 221 -18.95 6.01 -0.74
N ASP A 222 -18.69 6.80 -1.79
CA ASP A 222 -19.57 7.89 -2.26
C ASP A 222 -20.61 7.42 -3.29
N GLY A 223 -20.61 6.13 -3.63
CA GLY A 223 -21.52 5.53 -4.62
C GLY A 223 -21.19 5.90 -6.07
N SER A 224 -20.07 6.58 -6.33
CA SER A 224 -19.57 6.75 -7.69
C SER A 224 -19.14 5.38 -8.23
N ARG A 225 -19.63 5.00 -9.41
CA ARG A 225 -19.23 3.79 -10.15
C ARG A 225 -18.91 4.20 -11.57
#